data_AF-A0A7G9QVV1-F1
#
_entry.id   AF-A0A7G9QVV1-F1
#
_cell.length_a   1.000
_cell.length_b   1.000
_cell.length_c   1.000
_cell.angle_alpha   90.00
_cell.angle_beta   90.00
_cell.angle_gamma   90.00
#
_symmetry.space_group_name_H-M   'P 1'
#
loop_
_entity.id
_entity.type
_entity.pdbx_description
1 polymer ?
#
loop_
_entity_poly.entity_id
_entity_poly.type
_entity_poly.pdbx_seq_one_letter_code
_entity_poly.pdbx_strand_id
1 'polypeptide(L)'
;MPHSIILGWGSLIWDTRPDFGQFHGAWELDGPMLPLEFSRVSSSREDALTLVLDEDNGSACRVAFTRSKRQNPDDAIADLRCREGTTLRNIGYYFRDGSRRNSRSESNLSAIAAWANEKSIDIVVWTDLASNFESKSSQKCPFSVSAGVAHLQALPVSAKAKAAEYMWRAPRLSTLHSVVSFRLSRGSKSAANSSFKPTPLRGAA
;
A
#
# COMPACT_ATOMS: atom_id res chain seq x y z
N MET A 1 -9.31 -9.31 -29.07
CA MET A 1 -8.49 -9.93 -28.01
C MET A 1 -8.92 -9.30 -26.69
N PRO A 2 -9.27 -10.08 -25.66
CA PRO A 2 -9.65 -9.54 -24.37
C PRO A 2 -8.47 -8.77 -23.78
N HIS A 3 -8.73 -7.62 -23.17
CA HIS A 3 -7.69 -6.79 -22.58
C HIS A 3 -7.67 -6.93 -21.06
N SER A 4 -6.47 -7.19 -20.52
CA SER A 4 -6.23 -7.34 -19.08
C SER A 4 -5.75 -6.04 -18.47
N ILE A 5 -6.35 -5.70 -17.33
CA ILE A 5 -5.95 -4.58 -16.48
C ILE A 5 -5.38 -5.13 -15.17
N ILE A 6 -4.29 -4.50 -14.70
CA ILE A 6 -3.70 -4.79 -13.40
C ILE A 6 -4.02 -3.62 -12.46
N LEU A 7 -4.63 -3.89 -11.31
CA LEU A 7 -4.78 -2.90 -10.24
C LEU A 7 -3.51 -2.85 -9.39
N GLY A 8 -3.18 -1.67 -8.89
CA GLY A 8 -1.96 -1.48 -8.10
C GLY A 8 -2.06 -0.37 -7.07
N TRP A 9 -1.33 -0.58 -5.98
CA TRP A 9 -1.11 0.36 -4.89
C TRP A 9 0.27 0.12 -4.26
N GLY A 10 0.74 1.07 -3.47
CA GLY A 10 2.02 0.96 -2.78
C GLY A 10 3.18 0.69 -3.74
N SER A 11 3.97 -0.34 -3.44
CA SER A 11 5.20 -0.65 -4.19
C SER A 11 4.97 -1.04 -5.65
N LEU A 12 3.79 -1.50 -6.06
CA LEU A 12 3.54 -1.77 -7.49
C LEU A 12 3.69 -0.52 -8.36
N ILE A 13 3.44 0.67 -7.79
CA ILE A 13 3.46 1.94 -8.51
C ILE A 13 4.88 2.51 -8.57
N TRP A 14 5.61 2.52 -7.45
CA TRP A 14 6.89 3.27 -7.34
C TRP A 14 8.14 2.39 -7.25
N ASP A 15 8.03 1.10 -6.88
CA ASP A 15 9.15 0.15 -6.87
C ASP A 15 9.14 -0.61 -8.20
N THR A 16 9.60 0.09 -9.25
CA THR A 16 9.65 -0.45 -10.61
C THR A 16 10.71 -1.53 -10.70
N ARG A 17 10.32 -2.72 -11.14
CA ARG A 17 11.22 -3.84 -11.41
C ARG A 17 11.15 -4.22 -12.88
N PRO A 18 12.28 -4.36 -13.60
CA PRO A 18 12.25 -4.63 -15.05
C PRO A 18 11.48 -5.90 -15.43
N ASP A 19 11.57 -6.95 -14.60
CA ASP A 19 10.90 -8.25 -14.76
C ASP A 19 9.37 -8.18 -14.73
N PHE A 20 8.81 -7.07 -14.26
CA PHE A 20 7.36 -6.79 -14.26
C PHE A 20 7.01 -5.57 -15.11
N GLY A 21 7.78 -4.50 -14.97
CA GLY A 21 7.53 -3.19 -15.58
C GLY A 21 7.50 -3.20 -17.11
N GLN A 22 8.24 -4.10 -17.73
CA GLN A 22 8.22 -4.23 -19.19
C GLN A 22 6.88 -4.75 -19.73
N PHE A 23 6.07 -5.41 -18.89
CA PHE A 23 4.82 -6.09 -19.27
C PHE A 23 3.54 -5.29 -18.98
N HIS A 24 3.65 -4.02 -18.56
CA HIS A 24 2.49 -3.14 -18.42
C HIS A 24 2.76 -1.71 -18.94
N GLY A 25 1.70 -0.91 -19.05
CA GLY A 25 1.73 0.49 -19.46
C GLY A 25 2.04 1.46 -18.32
N ALA A 26 1.70 2.73 -18.51
CA ALA A 26 1.71 3.70 -17.41
C ALA A 26 0.61 3.37 -16.38
N TRP A 27 0.78 3.84 -15.15
CA TRP A 27 -0.24 3.75 -14.11
C TRP A 27 -1.18 4.96 -14.18
N GLU A 28 -2.48 4.71 -14.10
CA GLU A 28 -3.55 5.71 -14.10
C GLU A 28 -4.33 5.64 -12.78
N LEU A 29 -4.62 6.80 -12.17
CA LEU A 29 -5.30 6.89 -10.87
C LEU A 29 -6.82 7.06 -11.02
N ASP A 30 -7.47 6.10 -11.69
CA ASP A 30 -8.93 6.09 -11.90
C ASP A 30 -9.52 4.66 -11.78
N GLY A 31 -8.97 3.88 -10.85
CA GLY A 31 -9.43 2.51 -10.54
C GLY A 31 -10.71 2.47 -9.69
N PRO A 32 -11.10 1.27 -9.21
CA PRO A 32 -12.18 1.16 -8.22
C PRO A 32 -11.81 1.78 -6.88
N MET A 33 -12.81 2.07 -6.05
CA MET A 33 -12.59 2.37 -4.63
C MET A 33 -12.44 1.06 -3.86
N LEU A 34 -11.30 0.88 -3.18
CA LEU A 34 -11.01 -0.32 -2.40
C LEU A 34 -10.55 0.02 -0.98
N PRO A 35 -10.84 -0.82 0.03
CA PRO A 35 -10.51 -0.55 1.42
C PRO A 35 -9.03 -0.86 1.69
N LEU A 36 -8.17 0.16 1.66
CA LEU A 36 -6.73 -0.02 1.89
C LEU A 36 -6.30 0.43 3.29
N GLU A 37 -5.42 -0.37 3.91
CA GLU A 37 -4.72 0.01 5.14
C GLU A 37 -3.31 -0.59 5.24
N PHE A 38 -2.42 0.08 5.97
CA PHE A 38 -1.11 -0.42 6.39
C PHE A 38 -1.27 -1.42 7.54
N SER A 39 -1.93 -2.54 7.28
CA SER A 39 -2.19 -3.59 8.28
C SER A 39 -1.42 -4.88 8.00
N ARG A 40 -0.53 -4.91 7.00
CA ARG A 40 0.35 -6.06 6.76
C ARG A 40 1.78 -5.78 7.21
N VAL A 41 2.30 -6.63 8.08
CA VAL A 41 3.73 -6.69 8.45
C VAL A 41 4.52 -7.37 7.33
N SER A 42 5.53 -6.68 6.82
CA SER A 42 6.38 -7.12 5.71
C SER A 42 7.77 -7.51 6.21
N SER A 43 8.09 -8.80 6.17
CA SER A 43 9.42 -9.31 6.57
C SER A 43 10.54 -8.81 5.66
N SER A 44 10.28 -8.65 4.35
CA SER A 44 11.26 -8.10 3.41
C SER A 44 11.54 -6.60 3.61
N ARG A 45 10.72 -5.93 4.44
CA ARG A 45 10.88 -4.51 4.79
C ARG A 45 11.14 -4.31 6.28
N GLU A 46 11.83 -5.26 6.92
CA GLU A 46 12.18 -5.21 8.35
C GLU A 46 10.95 -4.96 9.25
N ASP A 47 9.89 -5.73 9.02
CA ASP A 47 8.62 -5.67 9.75
C ASP A 47 7.88 -4.33 9.68
N ALA A 48 8.20 -3.50 8.69
CA ALA A 48 7.39 -2.35 8.33
C ALA A 48 5.96 -2.75 7.95
N LEU A 49 5.02 -1.83 8.14
CA LEU A 49 3.64 -1.98 7.70
C LEU A 49 3.49 -1.59 6.22
N THR A 50 2.75 -2.39 5.47
CA THR A 50 2.49 -2.23 4.03
C THR A 50 1.00 -2.25 3.72
N LEU A 51 0.62 -1.61 2.61
CA LEU A 51 -0.77 -1.50 2.17
C LEU A 51 -1.32 -2.86 1.71
N VAL A 52 -2.51 -3.20 2.21
CA VAL A 52 -3.31 -4.35 1.82
C VAL A 52 -4.78 -4.01 1.75
N LEU A 53 -5.57 -4.90 1.15
CA LEU A 53 -7.02 -4.87 1.27
C LEU A 53 -7.41 -5.31 2.69
N ASP A 54 -8.08 -4.41 3.42
CA ASP A 54 -8.50 -4.62 4.81
C ASP A 54 -9.93 -4.09 4.96
N GLU A 55 -10.93 -4.96 4.93
CA GLU A 55 -12.34 -4.55 4.96
C GLU A 55 -12.75 -3.94 6.30
N ASP A 56 -12.09 -4.35 7.38
CA ASP A 56 -12.46 -3.97 8.74
C ASP A 56 -11.87 -2.62 9.14
N ASN A 57 -10.67 -2.31 8.65
CA ASN A 57 -9.90 -1.13 9.06
C ASN A 57 -9.51 -0.22 7.88
N GLY A 58 -9.75 -0.67 6.66
CA GLY A 58 -9.42 0.03 5.43
C GLY A 58 -10.20 1.32 5.24
N SER A 59 -9.52 2.31 4.67
CA SER A 59 -10.19 3.50 4.16
C SER A 59 -10.52 3.29 2.69
N ALA A 60 -11.64 3.82 2.22
CA ALA A 60 -11.98 3.74 0.80
C ALA A 60 -10.98 4.58 -0.01
N CYS A 61 -10.20 3.92 -0.87
CA CYS A 61 -9.12 4.52 -1.65
C CYS A 61 -9.32 4.29 -3.14
N ARG A 62 -9.12 5.34 -3.95
CA ARG A 62 -9.01 5.19 -5.39
C ARG A 62 -7.69 4.49 -5.71
N VAL A 63 -7.74 3.25 -6.23
CA VAL A 63 -6.52 2.54 -6.62
C VAL A 63 -6.06 2.91 -8.02
N ALA A 64 -4.79 2.69 -8.31
CA ALA A 64 -4.28 2.85 -9.66
C ALA A 64 -4.57 1.60 -10.48
N PHE A 65 -4.60 1.76 -11.81
CA PHE A 65 -4.62 0.63 -12.74
C PHE A 65 -3.61 0.85 -13.87
N THR A 66 -3.23 -0.24 -14.52
CA THR A 66 -2.41 -0.19 -15.73
C THR A 66 -2.84 -1.27 -16.71
N ARG A 67 -2.66 -1.01 -18.00
CA ARG A 67 -2.92 -2.01 -19.04
C ARG A 67 -1.78 -3.02 -19.11
N SER A 68 -2.12 -4.31 -19.04
CA SER A 68 -1.17 -5.37 -19.32
C SER A 68 -0.85 -5.42 -20.81
N LYS A 69 0.43 -5.66 -21.13
CA LYS A 69 0.92 -5.92 -22.49
C LYS A 69 0.85 -7.41 -22.85
N ARG A 70 0.49 -8.28 -21.90
CA ARG A 70 0.31 -9.72 -22.15
C ARG A 70 -0.92 -9.98 -23.00
N GLN A 71 -0.81 -10.94 -23.91
CA GLN A 71 -1.95 -11.42 -24.69
C GLN A 71 -2.76 -12.47 -23.92
N ASN A 72 -2.07 -13.34 -23.16
CA ASN A 72 -2.71 -14.33 -22.31
C ASN A 72 -2.90 -13.76 -20.89
N PRO A 73 -4.12 -13.74 -20.34
CA PRO A 73 -4.35 -13.29 -18.96
C PRO A 73 -3.60 -14.11 -17.90
N ASP A 74 -3.34 -15.39 -18.15
CA ASP A 74 -2.59 -16.24 -17.21
C ASP A 74 -1.14 -15.76 -17.03
N ASP A 75 -0.55 -15.15 -18.07
CA ASP A 75 0.77 -14.53 -17.96
C ASP A 75 0.71 -13.29 -17.06
N ALA A 76 -0.34 -12.46 -17.15
CA ALA A 76 -0.49 -11.29 -16.28
C ALA A 76 -0.70 -11.68 -14.81
N ILE A 77 -1.46 -12.75 -14.56
CA ILE A 77 -1.63 -13.35 -13.23
C ILE A 77 -0.29 -13.87 -12.70
N ALA A 78 0.47 -14.59 -13.53
CA ALA A 78 1.77 -15.13 -13.15
C ALA A 78 2.82 -14.04 -12.90
N ASP A 79 2.87 -13.00 -13.74
CA ASP A 79 3.76 -11.85 -13.60
C ASP A 79 3.50 -11.13 -12.28
N LEU A 80 2.23 -10.83 -11.96
CA LEU A 80 1.88 -10.16 -10.71
C LEU A 80 2.22 -11.03 -9.49
N ARG A 81 1.95 -12.34 -9.56
CA ARG A 81 2.34 -13.29 -8.52
C ARG A 81 3.84 -13.26 -8.24
N CYS A 82 4.65 -13.31 -9.29
CA CYS A 82 6.11 -13.27 -9.21
C CYS A 82 6.59 -11.92 -8.64
N ARG A 83 6.02 -10.82 -9.12
CA ARG A 83 6.32 -9.46 -8.65
C ARG A 83 6.09 -9.30 -7.15
N GLU A 84 5.02 -9.87 -6.63
CA GLU A 84 4.64 -9.79 -5.22
C GLU A 84 5.30 -10.87 -4.35
N GLY A 85 5.98 -11.85 -4.94
CA GLY A 85 6.61 -12.95 -4.22
C GLY A 85 5.60 -13.78 -3.42
N THR A 86 4.42 -14.04 -4.00
CA THR A 86 3.29 -14.69 -3.32
C THR A 86 2.78 -15.93 -4.07
N THR A 87 1.69 -16.52 -3.58
CA THR A 87 1.02 -17.67 -4.21
C THR A 87 -0.23 -17.22 -4.98
N LEU A 88 -0.71 -18.06 -5.90
CA LEU A 88 -1.92 -17.76 -6.70
C LEU A 88 -3.17 -17.50 -5.83
N ARG A 89 -3.24 -18.09 -4.63
CA ARG A 89 -4.32 -17.83 -3.66
C ARG A 89 -4.42 -16.36 -3.26
N ASN A 90 -3.31 -15.62 -3.33
CA ASN A 90 -3.24 -14.20 -2.97
C ASN A 90 -3.23 -13.29 -4.21
N ILE A 91 -3.62 -13.80 -5.38
CA ILE A 91 -3.78 -13.01 -6.59
C ILE A 91 -5.25 -13.07 -6.99
N GLY A 92 -5.92 -11.93 -6.91
CA GLY A 92 -7.30 -11.81 -7.32
C GLY A 92 -7.40 -11.65 -8.83
N TYR A 93 -8.46 -12.19 -9.40
CA TYR A 93 -8.80 -11.97 -10.80
C TYR A 93 -10.30 -12.00 -11.02
N TYR A 94 -10.77 -11.24 -11.99
CA TYR A 94 -12.17 -11.18 -12.41
C TYR A 94 -12.23 -11.19 -13.93
N PHE A 95 -13.01 -12.12 -14.49
CA PHE A 95 -13.30 -12.20 -15.92
C PHE A 95 -14.75 -11.79 -16.12
N ARG A 96 -14.96 -10.76 -16.93
CA ARG A 96 -16.28 -10.16 -17.17
C ARG A 96 -17.27 -11.11 -17.85
N ASP A 97 -16.77 -12.08 -18.61
CA ASP A 97 -17.57 -13.13 -19.24
C ASP A 97 -18.13 -14.16 -18.23
N GLY A 98 -17.76 -14.05 -16.94
CA GLY A 98 -18.19 -14.94 -15.88
C GLY A 98 -17.44 -16.29 -15.83
N SER A 99 -16.45 -16.50 -16.69
CA SER A 99 -15.72 -17.78 -16.77
C SER A 99 -14.86 -18.07 -15.54
N ARG A 100 -14.24 -17.03 -14.96
CA ARG A 100 -13.23 -17.15 -13.91
C ARG A 100 -13.30 -15.99 -12.93
N ARG A 101 -13.18 -16.32 -11.64
CA ARG A 101 -13.01 -15.33 -10.57
C ARG A 101 -12.18 -15.92 -9.43
N ASN A 102 -11.41 -15.08 -8.76
CA ASN A 102 -10.74 -15.39 -7.51
C ASN A 102 -10.63 -14.12 -6.69
N SER A 103 -11.07 -14.20 -5.43
CA SER A 103 -10.96 -13.13 -4.44
C SER A 103 -11.15 -13.74 -3.06
N ARG A 104 -10.49 -13.17 -2.06
CA ARG A 104 -10.68 -13.49 -0.64
C ARG A 104 -11.90 -12.80 -0.06
N SER A 105 -12.36 -11.73 -0.70
CA SER A 105 -13.50 -10.93 -0.28
C SER A 105 -14.48 -10.76 -1.43
N GLU A 106 -15.75 -11.11 -1.18
CA GLU A 106 -16.83 -10.90 -2.16
C GLU A 106 -17.17 -9.40 -2.30
N SER A 107 -16.96 -8.60 -1.25
CA SER A 107 -17.22 -7.15 -1.31
C SER A 107 -16.22 -6.45 -2.22
N ASN A 108 -14.92 -6.77 -2.10
CA ASN A 108 -13.86 -6.26 -2.97
C ASN A 108 -14.07 -6.74 -4.40
N LEU A 109 -14.42 -8.02 -4.59
CA LEU A 109 -14.72 -8.57 -5.90
C LEU A 109 -15.90 -7.83 -6.55
N SER A 110 -16.96 -7.55 -5.79
CA SER A 110 -18.14 -6.83 -6.29
C SER A 110 -17.80 -5.40 -6.70
N ALA A 111 -17.00 -4.68 -5.91
CA ALA A 111 -16.54 -3.33 -6.26
C ALA A 111 -15.67 -3.32 -7.54
N ILE A 112 -14.76 -4.29 -7.67
CA ILE A 112 -13.92 -4.45 -8.87
C ILE A 112 -14.76 -4.82 -10.08
N ALA A 113 -15.70 -5.76 -9.93
CA ALA A 113 -16.59 -6.18 -11.01
C ALA A 113 -17.48 -5.03 -11.50
N ALA A 114 -18.06 -4.23 -10.58
CA ALA A 114 -18.85 -3.07 -10.94
C ALA A 114 -18.05 -2.06 -11.78
N TRP A 115 -16.84 -1.71 -11.33
CA TRP A 115 -15.94 -0.83 -12.06
C TRP A 115 -15.49 -1.41 -13.41
N ALA A 116 -15.18 -2.71 -13.46
CA ALA A 116 -14.78 -3.38 -14.69
C ALA A 116 -15.90 -3.36 -15.74
N ASN A 117 -17.16 -3.60 -15.31
CA ASN A 117 -18.32 -3.55 -16.18
C ASN A 117 -18.58 -2.13 -16.70
N GLU A 118 -18.50 -1.12 -15.84
CA GLU A 118 -18.65 0.29 -16.22
C GLU A 118 -17.61 0.70 -17.29
N LYS A 119 -16.35 0.31 -17.09
CA LYS A 119 -15.24 0.61 -18.01
C LYS A 119 -15.14 -0.35 -19.20
N SER A 120 -16.03 -1.33 -19.31
CA SER A 120 -16.00 -2.38 -20.33
C SER A 120 -14.68 -3.17 -20.37
N ILE A 121 -14.06 -3.40 -19.21
CA ILE A 121 -12.82 -4.17 -19.06
C ILE A 121 -13.12 -5.66 -19.04
N ASP A 122 -12.37 -6.44 -19.82
CA ASP A 122 -12.61 -7.89 -19.94
C ASP A 122 -12.06 -8.65 -18.74
N ILE A 123 -10.86 -8.30 -18.29
CA ILE A 123 -10.12 -9.03 -17.26
C ILE A 123 -9.43 -8.05 -16.33
N VAL A 124 -9.60 -8.24 -15.02
CA VAL A 124 -8.92 -7.47 -13.97
C VAL A 124 -8.11 -8.40 -13.10
N VAL A 125 -6.88 -8.03 -12.77
CA VAL A 125 -5.95 -8.78 -11.91
C VAL A 125 -5.42 -7.87 -10.81
N TRP A 126 -5.32 -8.35 -9.58
CA TRP A 126 -4.80 -7.56 -8.45
C TRP A 126 -4.13 -8.41 -7.38
N THR A 127 -3.33 -7.76 -6.53
CA THR A 127 -2.75 -8.39 -5.36
C THR A 127 -3.80 -8.49 -4.26
N ASP A 128 -4.21 -9.69 -3.92
CA ASP A 128 -5.30 -9.96 -2.97
C ASP A 128 -4.76 -10.44 -1.62
N LEU A 129 -3.82 -9.66 -1.08
CA LEU A 129 -3.24 -9.92 0.23
C LEU A 129 -4.12 -9.32 1.32
N ALA A 130 -4.38 -10.11 2.37
CA ALA A 130 -5.02 -9.64 3.60
C ALA A 130 -3.99 -9.17 4.63
N SER A 131 -4.48 -8.49 5.65
CA SER A 131 -3.75 -8.24 6.90
C SER A 131 -3.16 -9.54 7.45
N ASN A 132 -1.95 -9.45 8.00
CA ASN A 132 -1.32 -10.51 8.79
C ASN A 132 -0.92 -9.99 10.17
N PHE A 133 -1.41 -8.81 10.57
CA PHE A 133 -0.93 -8.06 11.72
C PHE A 133 -0.97 -8.87 13.01
N GLU A 134 -2.09 -9.53 13.28
CA GLU A 134 -2.26 -10.33 14.50
C GLU A 134 -1.20 -11.43 14.62
N SER A 135 -0.94 -12.13 13.52
CA SER A 135 0.05 -13.21 13.50
C SER A 135 1.50 -12.71 13.53
N LYS A 136 1.81 -11.58 12.91
CA LYS A 136 3.20 -11.14 12.63
C LYS A 136 3.68 -9.95 13.45
N SER A 137 2.80 -9.09 13.93
CA SER A 137 3.20 -7.96 14.78
C SER A 137 3.77 -8.42 16.12
N SER A 138 4.45 -7.50 16.81
CA SER A 138 4.90 -7.72 18.19
C SER A 138 3.74 -7.74 19.18
N GLN A 139 2.60 -7.12 18.83
CA GLN A 139 1.45 -6.93 19.73
C GLN A 139 0.58 -8.18 19.85
N LYS A 140 0.62 -9.09 18.86
CA LYS A 140 -0.17 -10.33 18.83
C LYS A 140 -1.67 -10.12 19.08
N CYS A 141 -2.22 -9.05 18.52
CA CYS A 141 -3.64 -8.71 18.60
C CYS A 141 -4.17 -8.29 17.21
N PRO A 142 -5.50 -8.26 17.00
CA PRO A 142 -6.09 -7.72 15.78
C PRO A 142 -5.58 -6.31 15.46
N PHE A 143 -5.51 -5.97 14.17
CA PHE A 143 -5.07 -4.64 13.78
C PHE A 143 -6.01 -3.57 14.34
N SER A 144 -5.40 -2.47 14.79
CA SER A 144 -6.06 -1.20 15.04
C SER A 144 -5.03 -0.10 14.79
N VAL A 145 -5.48 1.13 14.56
CA VAL A 145 -4.57 2.26 14.35
C VAL A 145 -3.61 2.43 15.53
N SER A 146 -4.09 2.28 16.77
CA SER A 146 -3.25 2.37 17.97
C SER A 146 -2.21 1.25 18.03
N ALA A 147 -2.59 0.01 17.77
CA ALA A 147 -1.67 -1.13 17.73
C ALA A 147 -0.64 -1.00 16.59
N GLY A 148 -1.06 -0.54 15.41
CA GLY A 148 -0.19 -0.27 14.28
C GLY A 148 0.85 0.80 14.59
N VAL A 149 0.44 1.91 15.21
CA VAL A 149 1.39 2.95 15.68
C VAL A 149 2.36 2.38 16.72
N ALA A 150 1.87 1.61 17.70
CA ALA A 150 2.72 0.99 18.71
C ALA A 150 3.75 0.03 18.10
N HIS A 151 3.34 -0.78 17.11
CA HIS A 151 4.24 -1.65 16.35
C HIS A 151 5.34 -0.84 15.65
N LEU A 152 4.99 0.22 14.92
CA LEU A 152 5.97 1.09 14.25
C LEU A 152 6.92 1.79 15.23
N GLN A 153 6.43 2.17 16.41
CA GLN A 153 7.24 2.78 17.46
C GLN A 153 8.25 1.79 18.08
N ALA A 154 7.92 0.51 18.12
CA ALA A 154 8.81 -0.54 18.63
C ALA A 154 9.90 -0.96 17.63
N LEU A 155 9.77 -0.62 16.35
CA LEU A 155 10.75 -0.97 15.33
C LEU A 155 12.15 -0.36 15.60
N PRO A 156 13.24 -1.05 15.22
CA PRO A 156 14.58 -0.47 15.23
C PRO A 156 14.68 0.73 14.27
N VAL A 157 15.71 1.56 14.44
CA VAL A 157 15.86 2.82 13.68
C VAL A 157 15.90 2.58 12.16
N SER A 158 16.60 1.54 11.70
CA SER A 158 16.65 1.15 10.28
C SER A 158 15.27 0.80 9.71
N ALA A 159 14.50 0.01 10.46
CA ALA A 159 13.15 -0.40 10.08
C ALA A 159 12.16 0.77 10.10
N LYS A 160 12.29 1.71 11.04
CA LYS A 160 11.50 2.95 11.07
C LYS A 160 11.73 3.80 9.82
N ALA A 161 12.98 3.90 9.35
CA ALA A 161 13.28 4.61 8.11
C ALA A 161 12.61 3.95 6.89
N LYS A 162 12.67 2.61 6.80
CA LYS A 162 11.98 1.85 5.73
C LYS A 162 10.46 1.99 5.78
N ALA A 163 9.88 1.96 6.98
CA ALA A 163 8.45 2.17 7.18
C ALA A 163 8.05 3.59 6.78
N ALA A 164 8.79 4.61 7.21
CA ALA A 164 8.54 5.99 6.86
C ALA A 164 8.65 6.23 5.34
N GLU A 165 9.67 5.67 4.68
CA GLU A 165 9.81 5.73 3.23
C GLU A 165 8.60 5.10 2.53
N TYR A 166 8.22 3.90 2.93
CA TYR A 166 7.10 3.19 2.32
C TYR A 166 5.78 3.97 2.48
N MET A 167 5.53 4.50 3.68
CA MET A 167 4.35 5.32 3.97
C MET A 167 4.36 6.65 3.20
N TRP A 168 5.52 7.29 3.03
CA TRP A 168 5.66 8.54 2.29
C TRP A 168 5.49 8.37 0.78
N ARG A 169 6.00 7.26 0.22
CA ARG A 169 5.86 6.93 -1.20
C ARG A 169 4.49 6.37 -1.55
N ALA A 170 3.77 5.83 -0.58
CA ALA A 170 2.38 5.48 -0.77
C ALA A 170 1.58 6.77 -1.05
N PRO A 171 0.73 6.80 -2.08
CA PRO A 171 -0.17 7.93 -2.27
C PRO A 171 -1.03 8.12 -1.01
N ARG A 172 -1.52 9.34 -0.75
CA ARG A 172 -2.31 9.69 0.45
C ARG A 172 -3.66 8.94 0.46
N LEU A 173 -3.62 7.67 0.83
CA LEU A 173 -4.75 6.77 0.64
C LEU A 173 -5.32 6.29 1.98
N SER A 174 -4.52 6.06 3.04
CA SER A 174 -5.03 5.41 4.27
C SER A 174 -5.04 6.26 5.56
N THR A 175 -5.79 5.75 6.55
CA THR A 175 -5.95 6.35 7.89
C THR A 175 -4.65 6.30 8.70
N LEU A 176 -3.91 5.17 8.72
CA LEU A 176 -2.65 5.10 9.47
C LEU A 176 -1.62 6.14 8.97
N HIS A 177 -1.51 6.36 7.66
CA HIS A 177 -0.62 7.39 7.12
C HIS A 177 -1.03 8.81 7.57
N SER A 178 -2.32 9.09 7.60
CA SER A 178 -2.85 10.38 8.06
C SER A 178 -2.52 10.61 9.54
N VAL A 179 -2.69 9.59 10.39
CA VAL A 179 -2.41 9.66 11.83
C VAL A 179 -0.91 9.77 12.11
N VAL A 180 -0.07 9.00 11.43
CA VAL A 180 1.39 9.05 11.60
C VAL A 180 1.96 10.38 11.09
N SER A 181 1.54 10.85 9.93
CA SER A 181 1.94 12.18 9.40
C SER A 181 1.53 13.31 10.37
N PHE A 182 0.33 13.22 10.94
CA PHE A 182 -0.14 14.17 11.93
C PHE A 182 0.66 14.11 13.24
N ARG A 183 1.05 12.91 13.71
CA ARG A 183 1.87 12.77 14.93
C ARG A 183 3.33 13.20 14.73
N LEU A 184 3.93 12.92 13.57
CA LEU A 184 5.30 13.37 13.25
C LEU A 184 5.38 14.89 13.11
N SER A 185 4.38 15.54 12.53
CA SER A 185 4.34 17.01 12.45
C SER A 185 4.23 17.71 13.81
N ARG A 186 3.63 17.05 14.83
CA ARG A 186 3.57 17.54 16.21
C ARG A 186 4.81 17.20 17.05
N GLY A 187 5.55 16.16 16.69
CA GLY A 187 6.77 15.74 17.39
C GLY A 187 8.02 16.59 17.12
N SER A 188 7.98 17.50 16.14
CA SER A 188 9.14 18.34 15.77
C SER A 188 9.17 19.73 16.45
N LYS A 189 8.25 20.01 17.38
CA LYS A 189 8.29 21.23 18.22
C LYS A 189 8.75 20.92 19.65
N SER A 190 9.99 20.46 19.82
CA SER A 190 10.70 20.59 21.11
C SER A 190 12.21 20.40 20.92
N ALA A 191 12.87 21.38 20.29
CA ALA A 191 14.32 21.56 20.35
C ALA A 191 14.69 22.93 19.76
N ALA A 192 14.19 24.03 20.35
CA ALA A 192 14.73 25.36 20.10
C ALA A 192 14.34 26.30 21.26
N ASN A 193 15.06 26.18 22.37
CA ASN A 193 15.26 27.28 23.30
C ASN A 193 16.51 26.98 24.15
N SER A 194 17.69 27.05 23.53
CA SER A 194 18.90 27.40 24.25
C SER A 194 19.10 28.90 24.09
N SER A 195 18.82 29.61 25.17
CA SER A 195 19.02 31.04 25.35
C SER A 195 20.53 31.36 25.30
N PHE A 196 20.99 31.81 24.13
CA PHE A 196 22.27 32.49 24.02
C PHE A 196 22.09 33.91 24.58
N LYS A 197 22.58 34.17 25.80
CA LYS A 197 22.71 35.54 26.32
C LYS A 197 24.01 36.15 25.76
N PRO A 198 23.98 37.28 25.03
CA PRO A 198 25.19 38.00 24.70
C PRO A 198 25.67 38.83 25.89
N THR A 199 26.95 38.69 26.23
CA THR A 199 27.67 39.54 27.18
C THR A 199 27.86 40.94 26.57
N PRO A 200 27.59 42.04 27.29
CA PRO A 200 27.81 43.38 26.76
C PRO A 200 29.30 43.77 26.82
N LEU A 201 29.85 44.22 25.69
CA LEU A 201 31.12 44.95 25.63
C LEU A 201 30.93 46.33 26.27
N ARG A 202 31.77 46.63 27.28
CA ARG A 202 31.88 47.96 27.89
C ARG A 202 32.58 48.92 26.92
N GLY A 203 32.11 50.16 26.93
CA GLY A 203 32.36 51.18 25.92
C GLY A 203 33.76 51.77 25.89
N ALA A 204 34.02 52.41 24.75
CA ALA A 204 35.13 53.31 24.53
C ALA A 204 34.93 54.63 25.28
N ALA A 205 36.01 55.10 25.90
CA ALA A 205 36.39 56.50 26.03
C ALA A 205 37.92 56.53 26.09
#